data_AF-A0A925AE87-F1
#
_entry.id   AF-A0A925AE87-F1
#
_cell.length_a   1.000
_cell.length_b   1.000
_cell.length_c   1.000
_cell.angle_alpha   90.00
_cell.angle_beta   90.00
_cell.angle_gamma   90.00
#
_symmetry.space_group_name_H-M   'P 1'
#
loop_
_entity.id
_entity.type
_entity.pdbx_description
1 polymer ?
#
loop_
_entity_poly.entity_id
_entity_poly.type
_entity_poly.pdbx_seq_one_letter_code
_entity_poly.pdbx_strand_id
1 'polypeptide(L)'
;MKQAIDLHKIGEKLEFNDARERSNGQRSEGIMTLGPGKKGPGAHKHTLQTEGFEVIGGQMVAVVNGKEIVANAGETIIVQPGESHTFVNGSATEPLVAKFWYEPALNTEWMLQTMGEDAMKNGGDWANMSLLPTMFMFYKLRYEYRFAGMPFWLQDVILGIGAGIAKLTGAAKKVPLPESLPQSHQMVRQGQAVTVN
;
A
#
# COMPACT_ATOMS: atom_id res chain seq x y z
N MET A 1 -0.83 -5.70 -19.82
CA MET A 1 -0.45 -4.63 -18.85
C MET A 1 -1.59 -4.50 -17.86
N LYS A 2 -1.27 -4.26 -16.59
CA LYS A 2 -2.26 -4.07 -15.53
C LYS A 2 -2.99 -2.74 -15.78
N GLN A 3 -4.24 -2.63 -15.33
CA GLN A 3 -4.97 -1.38 -15.47
C GLN A 3 -4.28 -0.30 -14.63
N ALA A 4 -4.12 0.89 -15.20
CA ALA A 4 -3.66 2.05 -14.45
C ALA A 4 -4.74 2.46 -13.45
N ILE A 5 -4.34 2.76 -12.21
CA ILE A 5 -5.22 3.36 -11.22
C ILE A 5 -5.16 4.86 -11.47
N ASP A 6 -6.15 5.41 -12.18
CA ASP A 6 -6.22 6.83 -12.53
C ASP A 6 -7.33 7.52 -11.73
N LEU A 7 -6.90 8.21 -10.67
CA LEU A 7 -7.74 8.99 -9.79
C LEU A 7 -7.62 10.47 -10.16
N HIS A 8 -7.96 10.78 -11.41
CA HIS A 8 -7.88 12.11 -12.01
C HIS A 8 -8.49 13.23 -11.16
N LYS A 9 -9.53 12.97 -10.35
CA LYS A 9 -10.15 13.98 -9.48
C LYS A 9 -9.20 14.53 -8.41
N ILE A 10 -8.26 13.71 -7.97
CA ILE A 10 -7.29 14.04 -6.93
C ILE A 10 -5.87 14.15 -7.47
N GLY A 11 -5.70 14.11 -8.80
CA GLY A 11 -4.41 14.23 -9.46
C GLY A 11 -3.44 13.11 -9.10
N GLU A 12 -3.92 11.88 -8.90
CA GLU A 12 -3.07 10.74 -8.57
C GLU A 12 -3.22 9.64 -9.61
N LYS A 13 -2.08 9.09 -10.05
CA LYS A 13 -2.04 7.98 -10.99
C LYS A 13 -0.99 6.96 -10.56
N LEU A 14 -1.34 5.68 -10.56
CA LEU A 14 -0.42 4.56 -10.28
C LEU A 14 -0.44 3.56 -11.45
N GLU A 15 0.76 3.15 -11.90
CA GLU A 15 0.96 2.27 -13.04
C GLU A 15 1.94 1.15 -12.68
N PHE A 16 1.41 -0.03 -12.37
CA PHE A 16 2.22 -1.22 -12.09
C PHE A 16 2.71 -1.88 -13.38
N ASN A 17 3.96 -2.35 -13.36
CA ASN A 17 4.51 -3.14 -14.46
C ASN A 17 4.41 -4.65 -14.18
N ASP A 18 5.13 -5.45 -14.96
CA ASP A 18 5.16 -6.92 -14.90
C ASP A 18 6.27 -7.49 -14.00
N ALA A 19 6.90 -6.66 -13.14
CA ALA A 19 8.01 -7.11 -12.29
C ALA A 19 7.60 -8.21 -11.32
N ARG A 20 6.36 -8.19 -10.82
CA ARG A 20 5.83 -9.26 -9.96
C ARG A 20 5.91 -10.61 -10.65
N GLU A 21 5.46 -10.67 -11.89
CA GLU A 21 5.43 -11.87 -12.71
C GLU A 21 6.84 -12.29 -13.10
N ARG A 22 7.66 -11.35 -13.61
CA ARG A 22 9.05 -11.62 -14.02
C ARG A 22 9.96 -12.05 -12.88
N SER A 23 9.68 -11.59 -11.66
CA SER A 23 10.48 -11.88 -10.46
C SER A 23 9.91 -13.02 -9.62
N ASN A 24 8.87 -13.72 -10.07
CA ASN A 24 8.18 -14.76 -9.29
C ASN A 24 7.79 -14.29 -7.87
N GLY A 25 7.24 -13.08 -7.77
CA GLY A 25 6.78 -12.50 -6.50
C GLY A 25 7.87 -11.93 -5.59
N GLN A 26 9.12 -11.86 -6.04
CA GLN A 26 10.20 -11.23 -5.25
C GLN A 26 10.08 -9.70 -5.23
N ARG A 27 9.49 -9.08 -6.26
CA ARG A 27 9.36 -7.62 -6.36
C ARG A 27 8.07 -7.22 -7.08
N SER A 28 7.36 -6.25 -6.53
CA SER A 28 6.32 -5.51 -7.27
C SER A 28 6.80 -4.08 -7.45
N GLU A 29 6.56 -3.46 -8.60
CA GLU A 29 6.94 -2.08 -8.83
C GLU A 29 6.03 -1.38 -9.85
N GLY A 30 6.10 -0.05 -9.85
CA GLY A 30 5.36 0.78 -10.77
C GLY A 30 5.86 2.22 -10.78
N ILE A 31 5.15 3.05 -11.53
CA ILE A 31 5.32 4.51 -11.53
C ILE A 31 4.10 5.14 -10.87
N MET A 32 4.34 6.13 -10.02
CA MET A 32 3.31 7.00 -9.47
C MET A 32 3.52 8.43 -9.94
N THR A 33 2.39 9.10 -10.18
CA THR A 33 2.33 10.53 -10.44
C THR A 33 1.38 11.16 -9.43
N LEU A 34 1.85 12.19 -8.73
CA LEU A 34 1.07 12.99 -7.78
C LEU A 34 1.03 14.45 -8.24
N GLY A 35 -0.17 15.02 -8.30
CA GLY A 35 -0.37 16.44 -8.56
C GLY A 35 0.22 17.33 -7.47
N PRO A 36 0.30 18.65 -7.70
CA PRO A 36 0.94 19.57 -6.76
C PRO A 36 0.33 19.52 -5.36
N GLY A 37 1.17 19.44 -4.33
CA GLY A 37 0.76 19.36 -2.92
C GLY A 37 -0.03 18.11 -2.54
N LYS A 38 -0.22 17.15 -3.46
CA LYS A 38 -1.01 15.95 -3.20
C LYS A 38 -0.30 15.09 -2.17
N LYS A 39 -1.03 14.80 -1.09
CA LYS A 39 -0.61 13.85 -0.05
C LYS A 39 -0.73 12.43 -0.60
N GLY A 40 0.25 11.61 -0.30
CA GLY A 40 0.17 10.16 -0.49
C GLY A 40 -0.77 9.51 0.54
N PRO A 41 -0.62 8.20 0.79
CA PRO A 41 -1.45 7.50 1.77
C PRO A 41 -1.25 8.06 3.18
N GLY A 42 -2.26 7.87 4.03
CA GLY A 42 -2.12 8.12 5.47
C GLY A 42 -0.95 7.34 6.06
N ALA A 43 -0.43 7.80 7.19
CA ALA A 43 0.74 7.18 7.82
C ALA A 43 0.48 5.69 8.11
N HIS A 44 1.37 4.83 7.63
CA HIS A 44 1.22 3.39 7.67
C HIS A 44 2.56 2.68 7.78
N LYS A 45 2.52 1.35 7.86
CA LYS A 45 3.68 0.46 8.00
C LYS A 45 3.48 -0.77 7.13
N HIS A 46 4.54 -1.15 6.42
CA HIS A 46 4.69 -2.49 5.88
C HIS A 46 5.45 -3.33 6.90
N THR A 47 4.86 -4.39 7.44
CA THR A 47 5.51 -5.20 8.51
C THR A 47 6.51 -6.21 7.97
N LEU A 48 6.43 -6.54 6.68
CA LEU A 48 7.23 -7.58 6.03
C LEU A 48 7.93 -7.09 4.76
N GLN A 49 7.57 -5.92 4.23
CA GLN A 49 8.10 -5.40 2.97
C GLN A 49 9.02 -4.21 3.24
N THR A 50 10.11 -4.16 2.50
CA THR A 50 10.80 -2.91 2.19
C THR A 50 10.01 -2.20 1.11
N GLU A 51 9.73 -0.92 1.31
CA GLU A 51 9.19 -0.04 0.27
C GLU A 51 10.27 0.94 -0.17
N GLY A 52 10.41 1.14 -1.47
CA GLY A 52 11.36 2.11 -2.01
C GLY A 52 10.71 3.07 -2.99
N PHE A 53 11.27 4.27 -3.04
CA PHE A 53 10.84 5.36 -3.91
C PHE A 53 12.04 5.99 -4.58
N GLU A 54 12.11 5.96 -5.90
CA GLU A 54 13.10 6.69 -6.70
C GLU A 54 12.37 7.85 -7.39
N VAL A 55 12.75 9.08 -7.05
CA VAL A 55 12.11 10.27 -7.64
C VAL A 55 12.65 10.46 -9.04
N ILE A 56 11.76 10.42 -10.03
CA ILE A 56 12.10 10.63 -11.45
C ILE A 56 12.00 12.12 -11.79
N GLY A 57 10.99 12.80 -11.25
CA GLY A 57 10.77 14.23 -11.47
C GLY A 57 9.98 14.87 -10.33
N GLY A 58 10.23 16.14 -10.06
CA GLY A 58 9.61 16.86 -8.94
C GLY A 58 10.33 16.62 -7.61
N GLN A 59 9.58 16.75 -6.51
CA GLN A 59 10.10 16.61 -5.14
C GLN A 59 9.12 15.80 -4.28
N MET A 60 9.65 14.80 -3.61
CA MET A 60 8.94 14.05 -2.57
C MET A 60 9.40 14.54 -1.20
N VAL A 61 8.44 14.83 -0.32
CA VAL A 61 8.70 15.00 1.11
C VAL A 61 8.07 13.82 1.82
N ALA A 62 8.90 12.88 2.26
CA ALA A 62 8.49 11.73 3.05
C ALA A 62 8.67 12.01 4.54
N VAL A 63 7.83 11.39 5.36
CA VAL A 63 7.99 11.38 6.82
C VAL A 63 8.16 9.93 7.24
N VAL A 64 9.37 9.53 7.63
CA VAL A 64 9.71 8.16 8.05
C VAL A 64 10.04 8.17 9.54
N ASN A 65 9.28 7.40 10.34
CA ASN A 65 9.36 7.36 11.80
C ASN A 65 9.33 8.77 12.44
N GLY A 66 8.55 9.68 11.87
CA GLY A 66 8.42 11.06 12.33
C GLY A 66 9.53 12.00 11.88
N LYS A 67 10.52 11.52 11.13
CA LYS A 67 11.59 12.33 10.53
C LYS A 67 11.25 12.66 9.09
N GLU A 68 11.33 13.95 8.75
CA GLU A 68 11.19 14.41 7.38
C GLU A 68 12.43 14.07 6.54
N ILE A 69 12.19 13.59 5.32
CA ILE A 69 13.19 13.27 4.31
C ILE A 69 12.71 13.88 3.00
N VAL A 70 13.53 14.77 2.43
CA VAL A 70 13.27 15.36 1.11
C VAL A 70 14.08 14.61 0.07
N ALA A 71 13.43 14.20 -1.02
CA ALA A 71 14.07 13.61 -2.18
C ALA A 71 13.64 14.34 -3.45
N ASN A 72 14.62 14.73 -4.26
CA ASN A 72 14.48 15.36 -5.56
C ASN A 72 14.79 14.35 -6.67
N ALA A 73 14.59 14.74 -7.93
CA ALA A 73 14.89 13.89 -9.08
C ALA A 73 16.28 13.23 -9.02
N GLY A 74 16.33 11.91 -9.19
CA GLY A 74 17.53 11.08 -9.08
C GLY A 74 17.81 10.54 -7.67
N GLU A 75 17.12 11.04 -6.64
CA GLU A 75 17.30 10.58 -5.26
C GLU A 75 16.32 9.46 -4.90
N THR A 76 16.72 8.63 -3.95
CA THR A 76 15.96 7.44 -3.53
C THR A 76 15.72 7.43 -2.02
N ILE A 77 14.50 7.09 -1.63
CA ILE A 77 14.11 6.83 -0.25
C ILE A 77 13.83 5.34 -0.11
N ILE A 78 14.40 4.72 0.92
CA ILE A 78 14.12 3.33 1.29
C ILE A 78 13.49 3.32 2.68
N VAL A 79 12.35 2.67 2.79
CA VAL A 79 11.60 2.47 4.03
C VAL A 79 11.72 0.99 4.41
N GLN A 80 12.28 0.73 5.59
CA GLN A 80 12.49 -0.63 6.09
C GLN A 80 11.20 -1.21 6.68
N PRO A 81 11.09 -2.56 6.75
CA PRO A 81 9.96 -3.21 7.41
C PRO A 81 9.72 -2.69 8.83
N GLY A 82 8.47 -2.34 9.14
CA GLY A 82 8.03 -1.83 10.44
C GLY A 82 8.16 -0.32 10.66
N GLU A 83 8.85 0.38 9.75
CA GLU A 83 8.96 1.84 9.80
C GLU A 83 7.64 2.51 9.40
N SER A 84 7.19 3.46 10.23
CA SER A 84 6.02 4.28 9.93
C SER A 84 6.36 5.27 8.84
N HIS A 85 5.53 5.40 7.81
CA HIS A 85 5.81 6.35 6.74
C HIS A 85 4.55 6.89 6.06
N THR A 86 4.71 8.08 5.48
CA THR A 86 3.80 8.76 4.56
C THR A 86 4.64 9.71 3.70
N PHE A 87 4.06 10.27 2.65
CA PHE A 87 4.73 11.25 1.81
C PHE A 87 3.75 12.24 1.21
N VAL A 88 4.27 13.33 0.68
CA VAL A 88 3.54 14.37 -0.06
C VAL A 88 4.39 14.83 -1.23
N ASN A 89 3.74 15.26 -2.32
CA ASN A 89 4.42 16.06 -3.32
C ASN A 89 4.83 17.41 -2.69
N GLY A 90 6.12 17.65 -2.56
CA GLY A 90 6.69 18.85 -1.94
C GLY A 90 6.49 20.13 -2.76
N SER A 91 6.13 20.00 -4.04
CA SER A 91 5.88 21.16 -4.90
C SER A 91 4.41 21.59 -4.87
N ALA A 92 4.19 22.90 -4.78
CA ALA A 92 2.86 23.51 -4.90
C ALA A 92 2.43 23.77 -6.35
N THR A 93 3.32 23.60 -7.34
CA THR A 93 3.04 23.90 -8.75
C THR A 93 3.34 22.76 -9.70
N GLU A 94 4.30 21.90 -9.37
CA GLU A 94 4.78 20.83 -10.26
C GLU A 94 4.30 19.45 -9.79
N PRO A 95 4.07 18.50 -10.72
CA PRO A 95 3.81 17.12 -10.37
C PRO A 95 5.07 16.43 -9.83
N LEU A 96 4.86 15.47 -8.95
CA LEU A 96 5.86 14.48 -8.54
C LEU A 96 5.67 13.22 -9.38
N VAL A 97 6.74 12.73 -10.00
CA VAL A 97 6.79 11.43 -10.67
C VAL A 97 7.87 10.60 -9.98
N ALA A 98 7.51 9.40 -9.54
CA ALA A 98 8.44 8.51 -8.86
C ALA A 98 8.19 7.05 -9.24
N LYS A 99 9.27 6.28 -9.35
CA LYS A 99 9.18 4.82 -9.31
C LYS A 99 8.98 4.40 -7.87
N PHE A 100 8.08 3.46 -7.63
CA PHE A 100 7.87 2.84 -6.33
C PHE A 100 7.98 1.32 -6.43
N TRP A 101 8.38 0.65 -5.36
CA TRP A 101 8.44 -0.81 -5.32
C TRP A 101 8.30 -1.39 -3.92
N TYR A 102 7.94 -2.68 -3.90
CA TYR A 102 7.80 -3.50 -2.71
C TYR A 102 8.61 -4.78 -2.82
N GLU A 103 9.38 -5.09 -1.78
CA GLU A 103 10.21 -6.30 -1.70
C GLU A 103 10.06 -6.96 -0.31
N PRO A 104 9.58 -8.22 -0.22
CA PRO A 104 8.99 -9.01 -1.30
C PRO A 104 7.68 -8.39 -1.85
N ALA A 105 7.21 -8.85 -3.01
CA ALA A 105 6.03 -8.25 -3.67
C ALA A 105 4.74 -8.31 -2.82
N LEU A 106 4.59 -9.41 -2.07
CA LEU A 106 3.42 -9.77 -1.24
C LEU A 106 2.09 -9.29 -1.85
N ASN A 107 1.21 -8.61 -1.09
CA ASN A 107 -0.16 -8.33 -1.51
C ASN A 107 -0.52 -6.83 -1.59
N THR A 108 0.44 -5.91 -1.41
CA THR A 108 0.19 -4.46 -1.51
C THR A 108 -0.23 -4.01 -2.91
N GLU A 109 0.34 -4.58 -3.97
CA GLU A 109 -0.10 -4.31 -5.33
C GLU A 109 -1.57 -4.70 -5.56
N TRP A 110 -1.95 -5.89 -5.11
CA TRP A 110 -3.33 -6.37 -5.20
C TRP A 110 -4.28 -5.46 -4.42
N MET A 111 -3.86 -5.01 -3.23
CA MET A 111 -4.62 -4.08 -2.40
C MET A 111 -4.91 -2.79 -3.18
N LEU A 112 -3.86 -2.16 -3.73
CA LEU A 112 -3.97 -0.91 -4.48
C LEU A 112 -4.80 -1.06 -5.74
N GLN A 113 -4.61 -2.14 -6.51
CA GLN A 113 -5.43 -2.43 -7.70
C GLN A 113 -6.92 -2.59 -7.34
N THR A 114 -7.23 -3.39 -6.32
CA THR A 114 -8.62 -3.63 -5.91
C THR A 114 -9.29 -2.36 -5.38
N MET A 115 -8.58 -1.60 -4.54
CA MET A 115 -9.06 -0.31 -4.02
C MET A 115 -9.21 0.73 -5.12
N GLY A 116 -8.24 0.78 -6.05
CA GLY A 116 -8.22 1.71 -7.16
C GLY A 116 -9.36 1.48 -8.14
N GLU A 117 -9.64 0.21 -8.47
CA GLU A 117 -10.81 -0.14 -9.28
C GLU A 117 -12.13 0.32 -8.66
N ASP A 118 -12.31 0.13 -7.34
CA ASP A 118 -13.51 0.57 -6.64
C ASP A 118 -13.60 2.11 -6.58
N ALA A 119 -12.49 2.79 -6.26
CA ALA A 119 -12.41 4.24 -6.27
C ALA A 119 -12.71 4.85 -7.65
N MET A 120 -12.16 4.28 -8.73
CA MET A 120 -12.44 4.70 -10.10
C MET A 120 -13.92 4.54 -10.47
N LYS A 121 -14.56 3.44 -10.07
CA LYS A 121 -16.00 3.21 -10.27
C LYS A 121 -16.86 4.19 -9.47
N ASN A 122 -16.38 4.60 -8.29
CA ASN A 122 -17.09 5.48 -7.36
C ASN A 122 -16.62 6.94 -7.45
N GLY A 123 -16.23 7.42 -8.63
CA GLY A 123 -15.99 8.85 -8.87
C GLY A 123 -14.54 9.30 -8.85
N GLY A 124 -13.57 8.37 -8.82
CA GLY A 124 -12.15 8.67 -9.08
C GLY A 124 -11.41 9.29 -7.90
N ASP A 125 -11.80 8.98 -6.67
CA ASP A 125 -11.16 9.45 -5.43
C ASP A 125 -11.11 8.31 -4.40
N TRP A 126 -9.98 8.16 -3.71
CA TRP A 126 -9.82 7.23 -2.58
C TRP A 126 -10.89 7.42 -1.49
N ALA A 127 -11.39 8.64 -1.30
CA ALA A 127 -12.44 8.94 -0.32
C ALA A 127 -13.77 8.21 -0.61
N ASN A 128 -13.99 7.79 -1.86
CA ASN A 128 -15.24 7.17 -2.29
C ASN A 128 -15.19 5.64 -2.31
N MET A 129 -14.16 5.03 -1.70
CA MET A 129 -14.09 3.58 -1.57
C MET A 129 -15.22 3.02 -0.70
N SER A 130 -15.70 1.84 -1.08
CA SER A 130 -16.68 1.06 -0.35
C SER A 130 -16.10 0.61 0.99
N LEU A 131 -16.65 1.12 2.09
CA LEU A 131 -16.12 0.88 3.43
C LEU A 131 -16.00 -0.62 3.80
N LEU A 132 -17.06 -1.40 3.63
CA LEU A 132 -17.06 -2.82 4.05
C LEU A 132 -16.07 -3.71 3.27
N PRO A 133 -16.01 -3.66 1.92
CA PRO A 133 -14.94 -4.31 1.15
C PRO A 133 -13.53 -3.90 1.60
N THR A 134 -13.29 -2.61 1.80
CA THR A 134 -11.98 -2.08 2.23
C THR A 134 -11.60 -2.57 3.62
N MET A 135 -12.53 -2.56 4.59
CA MET A 135 -12.32 -3.13 5.92
C MET A 135 -11.97 -4.63 5.87
N PHE A 136 -12.67 -5.38 5.03
CA PHE A 136 -12.38 -6.80 4.82
C PHE A 136 -10.98 -7.02 4.23
N MET A 137 -10.58 -6.19 3.27
CA MET A 137 -9.27 -6.23 2.63
C MET A 137 -8.14 -5.95 3.62
N PHE A 138 -8.23 -4.86 4.39
CA PHE A 138 -7.23 -4.54 5.41
C PHE A 138 -7.18 -5.59 6.52
N TYR A 139 -8.31 -6.21 6.88
CA TYR A 139 -8.29 -7.35 7.80
C TYR A 139 -7.48 -8.53 7.24
N LYS A 140 -7.56 -8.81 5.93
CA LYS A 140 -6.74 -9.86 5.29
C LYS A 140 -5.26 -9.51 5.26
N LEU A 141 -4.94 -8.24 5.08
CA LEU A 141 -3.57 -7.71 5.01
C LEU A 141 -2.96 -7.33 6.36
N ARG A 142 -3.66 -7.53 7.48
CA ARG A 142 -3.21 -7.08 8.80
C ARG A 142 -1.83 -7.58 9.24
N TYR A 143 -1.26 -8.60 8.61
CA TYR A 143 0.10 -9.05 8.91
C TYR A 143 1.17 -8.50 7.96
N GLU A 144 0.76 -7.75 6.94
CA GLU A 144 1.61 -7.12 5.92
C GLU A 144 1.51 -5.59 5.98
N TYR A 145 0.33 -5.06 6.30
CA TYR A 145 0.01 -3.63 6.28
C TYR A 145 -0.68 -3.20 7.59
N ARG A 146 -0.20 -2.11 8.19
CA ARG A 146 -0.72 -1.56 9.45
C ARG A 146 -0.85 -0.05 9.38
N PHE A 147 -1.89 0.50 10.01
CA PHE A 147 -2.04 1.95 10.16
C PHE A 147 -1.14 2.46 11.29
N ALA A 148 -0.48 3.59 11.09
CA ALA A 148 0.30 4.23 12.15
C ALA A 148 -0.64 4.88 13.20
N GLY A 149 -0.15 5.00 14.44
CA GLY A 149 -0.87 5.69 15.52
C GLY A 149 -1.95 4.86 16.23
N MET A 150 -2.27 3.64 15.76
CA MET A 150 -3.23 2.75 16.42
C MET A 150 -2.57 1.43 16.87
N PRO A 151 -2.77 0.96 18.12
CA PRO A 151 -2.26 -0.35 18.56
C PRO A 151 -2.77 -1.49 17.67
N PHE A 152 -1.92 -2.49 17.39
CA PHE A 152 -2.25 -3.56 16.44
C PHE A 152 -3.47 -4.38 16.86
N TRP A 153 -3.60 -4.69 18.15
CA TRP A 153 -4.77 -5.42 18.66
C TRP A 153 -6.07 -4.66 18.43
N LEU A 154 -6.04 -3.32 18.52
CA LEU A 154 -7.22 -2.49 18.32
C LEU A 154 -7.58 -2.45 16.83
N GLN A 155 -6.58 -2.35 15.94
CA GLN A 155 -6.80 -2.51 14.50
C GLN A 155 -7.41 -3.88 14.19
N ASP A 156 -6.91 -4.96 14.78
CA ASP A 156 -7.41 -6.32 14.56
C ASP A 156 -8.88 -6.48 14.97
N VAL A 157 -9.29 -5.86 16.09
CA VAL A 157 -10.68 -5.86 16.54
C VAL A 157 -11.57 -5.09 15.56
N ILE A 158 -11.22 -3.84 15.23
CA ILE A 158 -12.06 -2.98 14.38
C ILE A 158 -12.18 -3.58 12.97
N LEU A 159 -11.05 -3.98 12.37
CA LEU A 159 -11.00 -4.61 11.06
C LEU A 159 -11.69 -5.98 11.09
N GLY A 160 -11.54 -6.76 12.16
CA GLY A 160 -12.17 -8.06 12.32
C GLY A 160 -13.70 -7.98 12.37
N ILE A 161 -14.25 -7.03 13.13
CA ILE A 161 -15.70 -6.75 13.16
C ILE A 161 -16.19 -6.34 11.77
N GLY A 162 -15.51 -5.38 11.13
CA GLY A 162 -15.86 -4.93 9.78
C GLY A 162 -15.82 -6.06 8.74
N ALA A 163 -14.81 -6.93 8.81
CA ALA A 163 -14.69 -8.11 7.97
C ALA A 163 -15.81 -9.14 8.21
N GLY A 164 -16.24 -9.31 9.47
CA GLY A 164 -17.39 -10.14 9.83
C GLY A 164 -18.68 -9.63 9.19
N ILE A 165 -18.96 -8.33 9.33
CA ILE A 165 -20.12 -7.68 8.72
C ILE A 165 -20.05 -7.79 7.19
N ALA A 166 -18.89 -7.55 6.58
CA ALA A 166 -18.72 -7.67 5.12
C ALA A 166 -19.03 -9.08 4.60
N LYS A 167 -18.70 -10.13 5.36
CA LYS A 167 -19.08 -11.51 5.02
C LYS A 167 -20.58 -11.72 5.11
N LEU A 168 -21.21 -11.26 6.19
CA LEU A 168 -22.64 -11.42 6.45
C LEU A 168 -23.49 -10.70 5.39
N THR A 169 -23.09 -9.50 4.96
CA THR A 169 -23.81 -8.73 3.94
C THR A 169 -23.47 -9.14 2.50
N GLY A 170 -22.51 -10.05 2.31
CA GLY A 170 -22.00 -10.43 1.00
C GLY A 170 -21.04 -9.42 0.36
N ALA A 171 -20.76 -8.29 1.01
CA ALA A 171 -19.81 -7.28 0.52
C ALA A 171 -18.39 -7.85 0.32
N ALA A 172 -17.99 -8.85 1.11
CA ALA A 172 -16.70 -9.53 0.96
C ALA A 172 -16.54 -10.24 -0.41
N LYS A 173 -17.65 -10.61 -1.07
CA LYS A 173 -17.61 -11.25 -2.40
C LYS A 173 -17.14 -10.29 -3.51
N LYS A 174 -17.16 -8.98 -3.24
CA LYS A 174 -16.66 -7.94 -4.16
C LYS A 174 -15.13 -7.84 -4.17
N VAL A 175 -14.45 -8.54 -3.25
CA VAL A 175 -12.99 -8.49 -3.10
C VAL A 175 -12.41 -9.81 -3.61
N PRO A 176 -11.87 -9.86 -4.85
CA PRO A 176 -11.24 -11.06 -5.37
C PRO A 176 -9.93 -11.30 -4.62
N LEU A 177 -9.81 -12.40 -3.86
CA LEU A 177 -8.61 -12.68 -3.08
C LEU A 177 -7.50 -13.27 -3.97
N PRO A 178 -6.24 -12.82 -3.85
CA PRO A 178 -5.12 -13.37 -4.60
C PRO A 178 -4.66 -14.67 -3.94
N GLU A 179 -4.08 -15.56 -4.75
CA GLU A 179 -3.55 -16.84 -4.28
C GLU A 179 -2.37 -16.66 -3.29
N SER A 180 -1.66 -15.53 -3.38
CA SER A 180 -0.54 -15.17 -2.51
C SER A 180 -0.95 -14.76 -1.09
N LEU A 181 -2.24 -14.60 -0.78
CA LEU A 181 -2.65 -14.40 0.60
C LEU A 181 -2.53 -15.71 1.37
N PRO A 182 -1.84 -15.72 2.53
CA PRO A 182 -1.73 -16.94 3.32
C PRO A 182 -3.12 -17.42 3.77
N GLN A 183 -3.44 -18.67 3.46
CA GLN A 183 -4.68 -19.32 3.85
C GLN A 183 -4.65 -19.69 5.35
N SER A 184 -4.78 -18.68 6.23
CA SER A 184 -4.85 -18.79 7.69
C SER A 184 -3.65 -19.47 8.42
N HIS A 185 -3.21 -18.84 9.50
CA HIS A 185 -2.30 -19.36 10.54
C HIS A 185 -0.88 -19.83 10.20
N GLN A 186 -0.44 -19.91 8.93
CA GLN A 186 0.94 -20.40 8.67
C GLN A 186 2.07 -19.39 8.90
N MET A 187 1.80 -18.09 9.05
CA MET A 187 2.87 -17.10 9.24
C MET A 187 3.41 -16.98 10.68
N VAL A 188 2.74 -17.55 11.69
CA VAL A 188 3.20 -17.41 13.09
C VAL A 188 4.30 -18.43 13.46
N ARG A 189 4.65 -19.37 12.57
CA ARG A 189 5.62 -20.44 12.87
C ARG A 189 7.02 -20.29 12.27
N GLN A 190 7.33 -19.24 11.50
CA GLN A 190 8.69 -19.01 10.99
C GLN A 190 9.46 -17.91 11.74
N GLY A 191 9.08 -17.66 13.00
CA GLY A 191 9.73 -16.71 13.90
C GLY A 191 10.41 -17.34 15.12
N GLN A 192 10.74 -18.64 15.12
CA GLN A 192 11.47 -19.27 16.23
C GLN A 192 12.68 -20.09 15.79
N ALA A 193 13.82 -19.68 16.36
CA ALA A 193 15.08 -20.40 16.58
C ALA A 193 15.96 -20.70 15.35
N VAL A 194 16.83 -19.76 15.01
CA VAL A 194 18.23 -20.11 14.68
C VAL A 194 19.01 -20.01 15.98
N THR A 195 19.08 -21.09 16.75
CA THR A 195 20.16 -21.30 17.71
C THR A 195 21.40 -21.65 16.92
N VAL A 196 22.40 -20.78 16.98
CA VAL A 196 23.77 -21.10 16.57
C VAL A 196 24.38 -21.93 17.70
N ASN A 197 24.80 -23.15 17.39
CA ASN A 197 25.83 -23.87 18.13
C ASN A 197 27.17 -23.63 17.42
#